data_AF-A0AAD1TEY6-F1
#
_entry.id   AF-A0AAD1TEY6-F1
#
_cell.length_a   1.000
_cell.length_b   1.000
_cell.length_c   1.000
_cell.angle_alpha   90.00
_cell.angle_beta   90.00
_cell.angle_gamma   90.00
#
_symmetry.space_group_name_H-M   'P 1'
#
loop_
_entity.id
_entity.type
_entity.pdbx_description
1 polymer ?
#
loop_
_entity_poly.entity_id
_entity_poly.type
_entity_poly.pdbx_seq_one_letter_code
_entity_poly.pdbx_strand_id
1 'polypeptide(L)'
;MAFQHGLLNPSPVQRMHLMQVDSVQRWMDELMLMTECECMCILQSKPISVEDDSQSELMFSPQENMQNSLEMLLKRAWIISTELTKIVQKLEKNKWRRIHTMTMRTNCHVRSMIKEYNTFTKTSSGEMHQYESILMDKCSELTDITERCTQTNDDQALSSMKLHINDTLTYVGQYFSQLINLALMQEIKNLVKQLEMCDNVQSMESAIHRLFSLTKEGSRLCQLIAQEGAVVMLFKICRQDCYKGLYPSALRTLASVCCVEEGIYQLEKTIVNVLKISYDIPVSQSYSVSSLIVCVRLCLTPSPQLVFSMGNFSQHYSELSWLIRQKKIIPGWASYDVQGSHSTKTHII
;
A
#
# COMPACT_ATOMS: atom_id res chain seq x y z
N MET A 1 -1.34 5.54 -62.38
CA MET A 1 -2.21 5.75 -63.55
C MET A 1 -3.58 5.19 -63.25
N ALA A 2 -4.60 6.02 -63.49
CA ALA A 2 -6.01 5.78 -63.27
C ALA A 2 -6.63 4.82 -64.30
N PHE A 3 -7.62 4.06 -63.84
CA PHE A 3 -8.85 3.58 -64.52
C PHE A 3 -8.78 3.01 -65.95
N GLN A 4 -9.33 1.81 -66.15
CA GLN A 4 -10.67 1.67 -66.76
C GLN A 4 -11.23 0.24 -66.68
N HIS A 5 -12.47 0.19 -66.20
CA HIS A 5 -13.41 -0.93 -66.34
C HIS A 5 -13.72 -1.23 -67.82
N GLY A 6 -13.77 -2.51 -68.17
CA GLY A 6 -14.37 -3.01 -69.40
C GLY A 6 -15.20 -4.26 -69.10
N LEU A 7 -16.52 -4.09 -69.06
CA LEU A 7 -17.54 -5.11 -68.84
C LEU A 7 -17.58 -6.13 -69.97
N LEU A 8 -17.45 -7.42 -69.64
CA LEU A 8 -18.11 -8.52 -70.35
C LEU A 8 -18.55 -9.53 -69.30
N ASN A 9 -19.82 -9.43 -68.87
CA ASN A 9 -20.46 -10.43 -68.01
C ASN A 9 -20.60 -11.74 -68.80
N PRO A 10 -19.97 -12.85 -68.37
CA PRO A 10 -20.29 -14.15 -68.95
C PRO A 10 -21.71 -14.57 -68.55
N SER A 11 -22.41 -15.23 -69.47
CA SER A 11 -23.82 -15.61 -69.36
C SER A 11 -24.08 -16.53 -68.14
N PRO A 12 -25.32 -16.62 -67.63
CA PRO A 12 -25.63 -17.32 -66.38
C PRO A 12 -25.26 -18.81 -66.39
N VAL A 13 -25.10 -19.41 -67.57
CA VAL A 13 -24.77 -20.83 -67.75
C VAL A 13 -23.27 -21.09 -67.53
N GLN A 14 -22.39 -20.10 -67.77
CA GLN A 14 -20.96 -20.22 -67.46
C GLN A 14 -20.65 -20.04 -65.97
N ARG A 15 -21.57 -19.45 -65.20
CA ARG A 15 -21.42 -19.27 -63.74
C ARG A 15 -21.65 -20.56 -62.95
N MET A 16 -22.33 -21.56 -63.53
CA MET A 16 -22.53 -22.87 -62.90
C MET A 16 -21.28 -23.75 -62.88
N HIS A 17 -20.30 -23.52 -63.77
CA HIS A 17 -19.06 -24.32 -63.78
C HIS A 17 -17.93 -23.76 -62.92
N LEU A 18 -18.06 -22.54 -62.39
CA LEU A 18 -17.06 -21.94 -61.48
C LEU A 18 -17.35 -22.18 -59.99
N MET A 19 -18.43 -22.88 -59.66
CA MET A 19 -18.78 -23.29 -58.29
C MET A 19 -18.45 -24.77 -58.00
N GLN A 20 -17.62 -25.38 -58.84
CA GLN A 20 -17.19 -26.77 -58.69
C GLN A 20 -15.73 -26.84 -58.21
N VAL A 21 -15.34 -25.97 -57.28
CA VAL A 21 -14.22 -26.29 -56.41
C VAL A 21 -14.83 -26.99 -55.22
N ASP A 22 -14.59 -28.30 -55.14
CA ASP A 22 -15.05 -29.14 -54.05
C ASP A 22 -14.66 -28.47 -52.72
N SER A 23 -15.64 -28.21 -51.86
CA SER A 23 -15.42 -27.56 -50.56
C SER A 23 -14.39 -28.32 -49.73
N VAL A 24 -14.28 -29.64 -49.95
CA VAL A 24 -13.25 -30.48 -49.33
C VAL A 24 -11.87 -30.18 -49.91
N GLN A 25 -11.75 -30.04 -51.24
CA GLN A 25 -10.48 -29.72 -51.89
C GLN A 25 -9.95 -28.35 -51.45
N ARG A 26 -10.83 -27.36 -51.34
CA ARG A 26 -10.46 -26.01 -50.88
C ARG A 26 -10.01 -26.01 -49.42
N TRP A 27 -10.69 -26.77 -48.57
CA TRP A 27 -10.28 -26.96 -47.19
C TRP A 27 -8.94 -27.71 -47.07
N MET A 28 -8.69 -28.70 -47.93
CA MET A 28 -7.40 -29.39 -48.00
C MET A 28 -6.28 -28.46 -48.45
N ASP A 29 -6.52 -27.60 -49.45
CA ASP A 29 -5.53 -26.62 -49.91
C ASP A 29 -5.19 -25.59 -48.82
N GLU A 30 -6.18 -25.20 -48.00
CA GLU A 30 -5.96 -24.30 -46.84
C GLU A 30 -5.24 -24.99 -45.68
N LEU A 31 -5.57 -26.26 -45.41
CA LEU A 31 -4.91 -27.08 -44.39
C LEU A 31 -3.41 -27.28 -44.66
N MET A 32 -3.02 -27.38 -45.93
CA MET A 32 -1.61 -27.52 -46.33
C MET A 32 -0.74 -26.35 -45.85
N LEU A 33 -1.33 -25.19 -45.59
CA LEU A 33 -0.65 -24.00 -45.08
C LEU A 33 -0.94 -23.73 -43.60
N MET A 34 -1.89 -24.46 -43.00
CA MET A 34 -2.16 -24.35 -41.57
C MET A 34 -1.13 -25.15 -40.78
N THR A 35 -0.18 -24.44 -40.20
CA THR A 35 0.72 -24.98 -39.18
C THR A 35 0.40 -24.32 -37.83
N GLU A 36 0.24 -25.14 -36.79
CA GLU A 36 0.20 -24.62 -35.43
C GLU A 36 1.63 -24.21 -35.05
N CYS A 37 1.91 -22.90 -35.07
CA CYS A 37 3.19 -22.38 -34.61
C CYS A 37 3.26 -22.51 -33.09
N GLU A 38 4.26 -23.24 -32.58
CA GLU A 38 4.59 -23.19 -31.16
C GLU A 38 5.09 -21.78 -30.80
N CYS A 39 4.48 -21.15 -29.79
CA CYS A 39 4.94 -19.85 -29.31
C CYS A 39 6.25 -20.01 -28.52
N MET A 40 7.39 -19.95 -29.22
CA MET A 40 8.71 -20.00 -28.60
C MET A 40 9.16 -18.59 -28.18
N CYS A 41 8.93 -18.23 -26.92
CA CYS A 41 9.56 -17.05 -26.33
C CYS A 41 11.01 -17.37 -25.93
N ILE A 42 11.98 -16.98 -26.75
CA ILE A 42 13.42 -17.10 -26.46
C ILE A 42 13.99 -15.86 -25.73
N LEU A 43 13.13 -14.92 -25.34
CA LEU A 43 13.55 -13.73 -24.62
C LEU A 43 14.01 -14.11 -23.21
N GLN A 44 15.31 -14.00 -22.98
CA GLN A 44 15.91 -14.15 -21.66
C GLN A 44 15.96 -12.78 -20.98
N SER A 45 15.23 -12.62 -19.88
CA SER A 45 15.42 -11.46 -19.01
C SER A 45 16.75 -11.61 -18.27
N LYS A 46 17.64 -10.63 -18.40
CA LYS A 46 18.74 -10.48 -17.44
C LYS A 46 18.18 -9.81 -16.20
N PRO A 47 18.18 -10.47 -15.03
CA PRO A 47 17.84 -9.78 -13.80
C PRO A 47 18.86 -8.66 -13.60
N ILE A 48 18.38 -7.46 -13.27
CA ILE A 48 19.24 -6.39 -12.81
C ILE A 48 19.61 -6.80 -11.38
N SER A 49 20.66 -7.59 -11.21
CA SER A 49 21.12 -8.03 -9.88
C SER A 49 21.74 -6.85 -9.13
N VAL A 50 21.27 -6.63 -7.91
CA VAL A 50 21.76 -5.62 -6.97
C VAL A 50 23.03 -6.13 -6.27
N GLU A 51 24.02 -6.61 -7.02
CA GLU A 51 25.28 -7.09 -6.43
C GLU A 51 26.47 -6.39 -7.10
N ASP A 52 26.81 -5.27 -6.47
CA ASP A 52 28.10 -4.61 -6.28
C ASP A 52 29.22 -4.76 -7.33
N ASP A 53 29.56 -3.63 -7.97
CA ASP A 53 30.97 -3.31 -8.24
C ASP A 53 31.20 -1.80 -8.31
N SER A 54 31.57 -1.25 -7.15
CA SER A 54 32.65 -0.27 -6.90
C SER A 54 32.81 1.04 -7.68
N GLN A 55 32.12 1.37 -8.78
CA GLN A 55 32.31 2.66 -9.48
C GLN A 55 31.09 3.20 -10.27
N SER A 56 29.88 3.19 -9.70
CA SER A 56 28.79 3.98 -10.29
C SER A 56 27.84 4.55 -9.23
N GLU A 57 28.15 5.76 -8.75
CA GLU A 57 27.19 6.66 -8.14
C GLU A 57 26.17 7.12 -9.19
N LEU A 58 25.26 6.23 -9.58
CA LEU A 58 24.08 6.59 -10.36
C LEU A 58 22.83 6.01 -9.68
N MET A 59 22.49 6.67 -8.57
CA MET A 59 21.11 6.98 -8.17
C MET A 59 20.05 5.88 -8.33
N PHE A 60 20.29 4.67 -7.80
CA PHE A 60 19.18 3.81 -7.38
C PHE A 60 18.96 3.99 -5.89
N SER A 61 17.82 4.62 -5.56
CA SER A 61 17.51 5.10 -4.22
C SER A 61 17.48 3.98 -3.17
N PRO A 62 17.80 4.27 -1.88
CA PRO A 62 17.56 3.37 -0.73
C PRO A 62 16.10 2.91 -0.55
N GLN A 63 15.18 3.33 -1.43
CA GLN A 63 13.73 3.27 -1.29
C GLN A 63 13.15 1.88 -1.65
N GLU A 64 13.74 1.14 -2.58
CA GLU A 64 13.29 -0.22 -2.92
C GLU A 64 13.64 -1.25 -1.84
N ASN A 65 14.82 -1.12 -1.23
CA ASN A 65 15.26 -1.99 -0.13
C ASN A 65 14.33 -1.86 1.09
N MET A 66 13.85 -0.63 1.36
CA MET A 66 12.96 -0.31 2.47
C MET A 66 11.53 -0.88 2.32
N GLN A 67 11.05 -1.05 1.08
CA GLN A 67 9.77 -1.69 0.80
C GLN A 67 9.82 -3.19 1.12
N ASN A 68 10.92 -3.85 0.78
CA ASN A 68 11.15 -5.24 1.13
C ASN A 68 11.29 -5.42 2.65
N SER A 69 11.93 -4.49 3.37
CA SER A 69 12.14 -4.60 4.82
C SER A 69 10.83 -4.64 5.62
N LEU A 70 9.85 -3.80 5.28
CA LEU A 70 8.58 -3.72 6.02
C LEU A 70 7.69 -4.94 5.77
N GLU A 71 7.60 -5.38 4.52
CA GLU A 71 6.89 -6.60 4.14
C GLU A 71 7.52 -7.83 4.80
N MET A 72 8.85 -7.88 4.86
CA MET A 72 9.58 -8.93 5.57
C MET A 72 9.29 -8.90 7.08
N LEU A 73 9.25 -7.73 7.72
CA LEU A 73 8.88 -7.60 9.13
C LEU A 73 7.48 -8.16 9.39
N LEU A 74 6.48 -7.79 8.58
CA LEU A 74 5.11 -8.28 8.70
C LEU A 74 5.02 -9.80 8.52
N LYS A 75 5.70 -10.35 7.51
CA LYS A 75 5.76 -11.81 7.28
C LYS A 75 6.38 -12.54 8.47
N ARG A 76 7.50 -12.04 9.00
CA ARG A 76 8.16 -12.62 10.19
C ARG A 76 7.28 -12.50 11.42
N ALA A 77 6.59 -11.38 11.59
CA ALA A 77 5.68 -11.15 12.69
C ALA A 77 4.51 -12.14 12.69
N TRP A 78 3.97 -12.42 11.50
CA TRP A 78 2.94 -13.42 11.31
C TRP A 78 3.46 -14.83 11.65
N ILE A 79 4.63 -15.22 11.15
CA ILE A 79 5.23 -16.54 11.44
C ILE A 79 5.37 -16.72 12.97
N ILE A 80 5.96 -15.75 13.66
CA ILE A 80 6.14 -15.82 15.13
C ILE A 80 4.80 -15.93 15.85
N SER A 81 3.80 -15.12 15.47
CA SER A 81 2.46 -15.15 16.07
C SER A 81 1.79 -16.52 15.89
N THR A 82 1.92 -17.14 14.72
CA THR A 82 1.39 -18.50 14.48
C THR A 82 2.12 -19.55 15.32
N GLU A 83 3.43 -19.41 15.53
CA GLU A 83 4.20 -20.34 16.36
C GLU A 83 3.85 -20.20 17.85
N LEU A 84 3.70 -18.98 18.36
CA LEU A 84 3.19 -18.74 19.72
C LEU A 84 1.82 -19.40 19.94
N THR A 85 0.92 -19.25 18.96
CA THR A 85 -0.41 -19.89 19.00
C THR A 85 -0.29 -21.41 19.02
N LYS A 86 0.59 -22.00 18.21
CA LYS A 86 0.83 -23.45 18.23
C LYS A 86 1.41 -23.91 19.56
N ILE A 87 2.27 -23.13 20.21
CA ILE A 87 2.81 -23.46 21.54
C ILE A 87 1.67 -23.56 22.55
N VAL A 88 0.76 -22.58 22.60
CA VAL A 88 -0.45 -22.62 23.45
C VAL A 88 -1.28 -23.87 23.17
N GLN A 89 -1.51 -24.22 21.90
CA GLN A 89 -2.24 -25.44 21.55
C GLN A 89 -1.53 -26.75 21.99
N LYS A 90 -0.20 -26.76 22.06
CA LYS A 90 0.56 -27.91 22.58
C LYS A 90 0.58 -27.93 24.11
N LEU A 91 0.55 -26.76 24.74
CA LEU A 91 0.40 -26.59 26.19
C LEU A 91 -0.91 -27.22 26.67
N GLU A 92 -2.01 -27.00 25.95
CA GLU A 92 -3.29 -27.65 26.30
C GLU A 92 -3.25 -29.18 26.22
N LYS A 93 -2.36 -29.73 25.39
CA LYS A 93 -2.17 -31.18 25.22
C LYS A 93 -1.05 -31.74 26.09
N ASN A 94 -0.48 -30.96 27.01
CA ASN A 94 0.62 -31.32 27.91
C ASN A 94 1.84 -31.93 27.18
N LYS A 95 2.13 -31.45 25.96
CA LYS A 95 3.25 -31.99 25.14
C LYS A 95 4.58 -31.30 25.49
N TRP A 96 5.06 -31.45 26.72
CA TRP A 96 6.19 -30.71 27.32
C TRP A 96 7.45 -30.63 26.46
N ARG A 97 7.97 -31.77 25.97
CA ARG A 97 9.17 -31.77 25.09
C ARG A 97 8.95 -30.93 23.84
N ARG A 98 7.78 -31.06 23.21
CA ARG A 98 7.45 -30.31 21.99
C ARG A 98 7.25 -28.82 22.27
N ILE A 99 6.66 -28.47 23.41
CA ILE A 99 6.52 -27.08 23.87
C ILE A 99 7.90 -26.45 24.01
N HIS A 100 8.84 -27.12 24.68
CA HIS A 100 10.20 -26.61 24.87
C HIS A 100 10.94 -26.42 23.53
N THR A 101 10.94 -27.42 22.64
CA THR A 101 11.58 -27.28 21.31
C THR A 101 10.96 -26.14 20.48
N MET A 102 9.63 -25.99 20.50
CA MET A 102 8.95 -24.92 19.77
C MET A 102 9.27 -23.55 20.39
N THR A 103 9.33 -23.45 21.71
CA THR A 103 9.71 -22.23 22.44
C THR A 103 11.10 -21.76 22.03
N MET A 104 12.10 -22.64 22.07
CA MET A 104 13.46 -22.33 21.65
C MET A 104 13.53 -21.80 20.21
N ARG A 105 12.83 -22.48 19.30
CA ARG A 105 12.77 -22.05 17.89
C ARG A 105 12.11 -20.69 17.73
N THR A 106 10.98 -20.45 18.39
CA THR A 106 10.27 -19.17 18.35
C THR A 106 11.12 -18.05 18.93
N ASN A 107 11.82 -18.28 20.04
CA ASN A 107 12.73 -17.31 20.64
C ASN A 107 13.89 -16.95 19.70
N CYS A 108 14.44 -17.91 18.97
CA CYS A 108 15.41 -17.65 17.91
C CYS A 108 14.83 -16.78 16.78
N HIS A 109 13.58 -17.06 16.36
CA HIS A 109 12.90 -16.25 15.35
C HIS A 109 12.68 -14.81 15.82
N VAL A 110 12.28 -14.59 17.07
CA VAL A 110 12.12 -13.26 17.69
C VAL A 110 13.45 -12.52 17.71
N ARG A 111 14.50 -13.11 18.28
CA ARG A 111 15.84 -12.48 18.38
C ARG A 111 16.39 -12.09 17.01
N SER A 112 16.26 -13.00 16.03
CA SER A 112 16.71 -12.76 14.67
C SER A 112 15.90 -11.64 13.99
N MET A 113 14.61 -11.51 14.27
CA MET A 113 13.76 -10.47 13.69
C MET A 113 14.12 -9.10 14.24
N ILE A 114 14.32 -9.00 15.56
CA ILE A 114 14.76 -7.76 16.23
C ILE A 114 16.10 -7.30 15.67
N LYS A 115 17.07 -8.22 15.56
CA LYS A 115 18.40 -7.89 15.01
C LYS A 115 18.32 -7.36 13.57
N GLU A 116 17.54 -8.02 12.72
CA GLU A 116 17.35 -7.62 11.33
C GLU A 116 16.65 -6.25 11.23
N TYR A 117 15.61 -6.02 12.04
CA TYR A 117 14.96 -4.71 12.08
C TYR A 117 15.93 -3.59 12.53
N ASN A 118 16.74 -3.84 13.54
CA ASN A 118 17.73 -2.88 14.05
C ASN A 118 18.87 -2.63 13.05
N THR A 119 19.18 -3.56 12.15
CA THR A 119 20.11 -3.29 11.04
C THR A 119 19.53 -2.34 10.01
N PHE A 120 18.21 -2.37 9.79
CA PHE A 120 17.53 -1.49 8.82
C PHE A 120 17.23 -0.11 9.38
N THR A 121 17.04 0.00 10.69
CA THR A 121 16.64 1.25 11.33
C THR A 121 17.81 1.91 12.06
N LYS A 122 18.31 3.03 11.52
CA LYS A 122 19.41 3.80 12.13
C LYS A 122 18.98 4.62 13.35
N THR A 123 17.68 4.72 13.62
CA THR A 123 17.09 5.50 14.71
C THR A 123 16.03 4.67 15.43
N SER A 124 16.47 3.75 16.28
CA SER A 124 15.61 3.10 17.26
C SER A 124 15.27 4.09 18.39
N SER A 125 13.99 4.17 18.74
CA SER A 125 13.54 4.95 19.91
C SER A 125 13.99 4.27 21.20
N GLY A 126 14.24 5.04 22.27
CA GLY A 126 14.53 4.49 23.60
C GLY A 126 13.42 3.58 24.11
N GLU A 127 12.16 3.89 23.79
CA GLU A 127 11.00 3.04 24.10
C GLU A 127 11.08 1.68 23.39
N MET A 128 11.56 1.66 22.14
CA MET A 128 11.67 0.44 21.36
C MET A 128 12.69 -0.52 21.98
N HIS A 129 13.86 -0.02 22.39
CA HIS A 129 14.86 -0.82 23.09
C HIS A 129 14.38 -1.34 24.45
N GLN A 130 13.55 -0.58 25.16
CA GLN A 130 12.95 -1.05 26.41
C GLN A 130 12.05 -2.27 26.17
N TYR A 131 11.17 -2.22 25.17
CA TYR A 131 10.32 -3.37 24.81
C TYR A 131 11.11 -4.55 24.27
N GLU A 132 12.18 -4.32 23.52
CA GLU A 132 13.11 -5.37 23.08
C GLU A 132 13.72 -6.09 24.28
N SER A 133 14.27 -5.36 25.25
CA SER A 133 14.88 -5.95 26.44
C SER A 133 13.88 -6.79 27.22
N ILE A 134 12.70 -6.23 27.52
CA ILE A 134 11.66 -6.93 28.28
C ILE A 134 11.18 -8.18 27.55
N LEU A 135 10.99 -8.11 26.24
CA LEU A 135 10.60 -9.25 25.42
C LEU A 135 11.68 -10.35 25.46
N MET A 136 12.95 -9.98 25.36
CA MET A 136 14.07 -10.93 25.41
C MET A 136 14.18 -11.60 26.78
N ASP A 137 13.97 -10.85 27.87
CA ASP A 137 13.94 -11.39 29.23
C ASP A 137 12.80 -12.40 29.40
N LYS A 138 11.59 -12.07 28.92
CA LYS A 138 10.44 -12.97 28.96
C LYS A 138 10.58 -14.20 28.07
N CYS A 139 11.24 -14.06 26.91
CA CYS A 139 11.63 -15.19 26.09
C CYS A 139 12.59 -16.13 26.84
N SER A 140 13.58 -15.58 27.56
CA SER A 140 14.50 -16.39 28.38
C SER A 140 13.78 -17.10 29.50
N GLU A 141 12.94 -16.38 30.26
CA GLU A 141 12.13 -16.96 31.33
C GLU A 141 11.26 -18.12 30.82
N LEU A 142 10.64 -17.96 29.64
CA LEU A 142 9.84 -18.99 29.01
C LEU A 142 10.67 -20.24 28.62
N THR A 143 11.89 -20.04 28.11
CA THR A 143 12.82 -21.16 27.85
C THR A 143 13.10 -21.92 29.14
N ASP A 144 13.46 -21.22 30.21
CA ASP A 144 13.85 -21.85 31.49
C ASP A 144 12.70 -22.63 32.12
N ILE A 145 11.48 -22.07 32.12
CA ILE A 145 10.30 -22.76 32.67
C ILE A 145 9.99 -24.01 31.83
N THR A 146 10.01 -23.89 30.50
CA THR A 146 9.68 -25.03 29.62
C THR A 146 10.72 -26.13 29.68
N GLU A 147 11.99 -25.81 29.91
CA GLU A 147 13.05 -26.79 30.15
C GLU A 147 12.80 -27.59 31.43
N ARG A 148 12.49 -26.91 32.54
CA ARG A 148 12.16 -27.56 33.82
C ARG A 148 10.98 -28.53 33.71
N CYS A 149 9.97 -28.21 32.90
CA CYS A 149 8.84 -29.11 32.64
C CYS A 149 9.23 -30.39 31.90
N THR A 150 10.34 -30.41 31.15
CA THR A 150 10.81 -31.63 30.48
C THR A 150 11.54 -32.59 31.42
N GLN A 151 12.04 -32.08 32.55
CA GLN A 151 12.85 -32.82 33.52
C GLN A 151 12.03 -33.29 34.73
N THR A 152 10.86 -32.68 34.96
CA THR A 152 10.00 -32.94 36.12
C THR A 152 8.93 -33.98 35.80
N ASN A 153 8.74 -34.97 36.69
CA ASN A 153 7.69 -36.00 36.57
C ASN A 153 6.55 -35.82 37.58
N ASP A 154 6.55 -34.73 38.36
CA ASP A 154 5.52 -34.43 39.35
C ASP A 154 4.33 -33.70 38.69
N ASP A 155 3.17 -34.33 38.68
CA ASP A 155 1.93 -33.81 38.08
C ASP A 155 1.44 -32.52 38.74
N GLN A 156 1.64 -32.35 40.06
CA GLN A 156 1.22 -31.14 40.76
C GLN A 156 2.10 -29.95 40.38
N ALA A 157 3.42 -30.16 40.29
CA ALA A 157 4.37 -29.18 39.77
C ALA A 157 4.12 -28.85 38.29
N LEU A 158 3.79 -29.84 37.46
CA LEU A 158 3.48 -29.61 36.05
C LEU A 158 2.21 -28.76 35.87
N SER A 159 1.21 -28.92 36.73
CA SER A 159 -0.01 -28.13 36.69
C SER A 159 0.24 -26.65 37.04
N SER A 160 1.03 -26.38 38.08
CA SER A 160 1.41 -25.00 38.44
C SER A 160 2.31 -24.36 37.37
N MET A 161 3.26 -25.12 36.82
CA MET A 161 4.10 -24.66 35.70
C MET A 161 3.28 -24.39 34.44
N LYS A 162 2.20 -25.15 34.16
CA LYS A 162 1.31 -24.89 33.02
C LYS A 162 0.74 -23.48 33.07
N LEU A 163 0.24 -23.07 34.23
CA LEU A 163 -0.30 -21.72 34.45
C LEU A 163 0.79 -20.65 34.26
N HIS A 164 1.96 -20.85 34.86
CA HIS A 164 3.09 -19.92 34.70
C HIS A 164 3.56 -19.80 33.24
N ILE A 165 3.61 -20.91 32.49
CA ILE A 165 3.92 -20.87 31.05
C ILE A 165 2.86 -20.07 30.29
N ASN A 166 1.58 -20.26 30.60
CA ASN A 166 0.49 -19.55 29.93
C ASN A 166 0.56 -18.03 30.19
N ASP A 167 0.82 -17.63 31.43
CA ASP A 167 1.01 -16.22 31.79
C ASP A 167 2.24 -15.63 31.07
N THR A 168 3.36 -16.36 31.08
CA THR A 168 4.59 -15.93 30.40
C THR A 168 4.39 -15.82 28.88
N LEU A 169 3.70 -16.77 28.25
CA LEU A 169 3.34 -16.71 26.82
C LEU A 169 2.46 -15.51 26.51
N THR A 170 1.53 -15.17 27.41
CA THR A 170 0.68 -13.98 27.28
C THR A 170 1.52 -12.71 27.28
N TYR A 171 2.46 -12.58 28.23
CA TYR A 171 3.40 -11.46 28.27
C TYR A 171 4.29 -11.39 27.02
N VAL A 172 4.86 -12.52 26.58
CA VAL A 172 5.65 -12.58 25.34
C VAL A 172 4.82 -12.08 24.15
N GLY A 173 3.58 -12.56 24.00
CA GLY A 173 2.66 -12.13 22.94
C GLY A 173 2.33 -10.63 22.99
N GLN A 174 2.08 -10.08 24.18
CA GLN A 174 1.79 -8.66 24.39
C GLN A 174 2.98 -7.77 24.02
N TYR A 175 4.16 -8.04 24.59
CA TYR A 175 5.36 -7.24 24.33
C TYR A 175 5.82 -7.37 22.87
N PHE A 176 5.68 -8.56 22.29
CA PHE A 176 5.94 -8.77 20.87
C PHE A 176 5.01 -7.92 19.99
N SER A 177 3.71 -7.92 20.29
CA SER A 177 2.73 -7.12 19.53
C SER A 177 3.00 -5.62 19.68
N GLN A 178 3.37 -5.15 20.88
CA GLN A 178 3.72 -3.76 21.13
C GLN A 178 4.98 -3.35 20.36
N LEU A 179 6.00 -4.20 20.33
CA LEU A 179 7.23 -3.94 19.58
C LEU A 179 6.95 -3.81 18.08
N ILE A 180 6.13 -4.71 17.52
CA ILE A 180 5.71 -4.63 16.11
C ILE A 180 4.92 -3.34 15.85
N ASN A 181 3.99 -2.95 16.73
CA ASN A 181 3.25 -1.70 16.56
C ASN A 181 4.19 -0.48 16.57
N LEU A 182 5.16 -0.42 17.48
CA LEU A 182 6.15 0.67 17.53
C LEU A 182 6.98 0.73 16.25
N ALA A 183 7.45 -0.42 15.77
CA ALA A 183 8.21 -0.52 14.54
C ALA A 183 7.41 -0.03 13.31
N LEU A 184 6.12 -0.40 13.24
CA LEU A 184 5.21 0.03 12.18
C LEU A 184 4.91 1.52 12.24
N MET A 185 4.64 2.07 13.44
CA MET A 185 4.39 3.50 13.63
C MET A 185 5.62 4.33 13.22
N GLN A 186 6.82 3.91 13.61
CA GLN A 186 8.05 4.59 13.21
C GLN A 186 8.22 4.61 11.68
N GLU A 187 7.91 3.52 11.00
CA GLU A 187 8.02 3.44 9.55
C GLU A 187 6.95 4.29 8.84
N ILE A 188 5.71 4.25 9.30
CA ILE A 188 4.63 5.11 8.79
C ILE A 188 5.02 6.58 9.00
N LYS A 189 5.54 6.93 10.16
CA LYS A 189 6.02 8.29 10.46
C LYS A 189 7.13 8.74 9.52
N ASN A 190 8.06 7.85 9.18
CA ASN A 190 9.10 8.13 8.18
C ASN A 190 8.49 8.37 6.79
N LEU A 191 7.50 7.56 6.39
CA LEU A 191 6.76 7.75 5.13
C LEU A 191 6.03 9.09 5.09
N VAL A 192 5.34 9.46 6.17
CA VAL A 192 4.63 10.75 6.26
C VAL A 192 5.61 11.92 6.21
N LYS A 193 6.76 11.82 6.88
CA LYS A 193 7.84 12.81 6.78
C LYS A 193 8.40 12.92 5.36
N GLN A 194 8.55 11.80 4.65
CA GLN A 194 8.95 11.82 3.23
C GLN A 194 7.94 12.59 2.38
N LEU A 195 6.64 12.41 2.61
CA LEU A 195 5.60 13.20 1.92
C LEU A 195 5.63 14.69 2.26
N GLU A 196 6.15 15.06 3.43
CA GLU A 196 6.26 16.46 3.85
C GLU A 196 7.51 17.17 3.32
N MET A 197 8.63 16.45 3.26
CA MET A 197 9.96 17.03 3.02
C MET A 197 10.48 16.83 1.59
N CYS A 198 9.93 15.88 0.81
CA CYS A 198 10.45 15.58 -0.52
C CYS A 198 9.77 16.43 -1.61
N ASP A 199 10.53 17.21 -2.37
CA ASP A 199 10.02 17.93 -3.55
C ASP A 199 9.94 17.05 -4.81
N ASN A 200 10.54 15.85 -4.78
CA ASN A 200 10.56 14.93 -5.91
C ASN A 200 9.24 14.14 -6.04
N VAL A 201 8.55 14.32 -7.18
CA VAL A 201 7.29 13.62 -7.52
C VAL A 201 7.44 12.10 -7.45
N GLN A 202 8.55 11.52 -7.90
CA GLN A 202 8.76 10.06 -7.88
C GLN A 202 8.89 9.51 -6.44
N SER A 203 9.58 10.26 -5.57
CA SER A 203 9.74 9.86 -4.18
C SER A 203 8.42 9.95 -3.42
N MET A 204 7.64 11.01 -3.67
CA MET A 204 6.27 11.14 -3.16
C MET A 204 5.36 10.02 -3.68
N GLU A 205 5.40 9.71 -4.97
CA GLU A 205 4.60 8.63 -5.56
C GLU A 205 4.90 7.28 -4.92
N SER A 206 6.17 6.96 -4.73
CA SER A 206 6.58 5.73 -4.05
C SER A 206 6.15 5.74 -2.58
N ALA A 207 6.28 6.86 -1.85
CA ALA A 207 5.78 6.94 -0.47
C ALA A 207 4.24 6.75 -0.38
N ILE A 208 3.47 7.34 -1.31
CA ILE A 208 2.02 7.12 -1.43
C ILE A 208 1.74 5.64 -1.73
N HIS A 209 2.47 5.03 -2.66
CA HIS A 209 2.31 3.62 -3.00
C HIS A 209 2.62 2.70 -1.79
N ARG A 210 3.65 3.01 -1.01
CA ARG A 210 4.02 2.27 0.21
C ARG A 210 2.92 2.38 1.27
N LEU A 211 2.38 3.58 1.51
CA LEU A 211 1.23 3.78 2.39
C LEU A 211 0.02 2.98 1.89
N PHE A 212 -0.27 3.00 0.59
CA PHE A 212 -1.37 2.23 0.01
C PHE A 212 -1.19 0.72 0.22
N SER A 213 0.00 0.19 0.00
CA SER A 213 0.26 -1.24 0.23
C SER A 213 0.01 -1.64 1.68
N LEU A 214 0.36 -0.78 2.66
CA LEU A 214 0.05 -1.02 4.07
C LEU A 214 -1.46 -1.04 4.35
N THR A 215 -2.27 -0.25 3.65
CA THR A 215 -3.73 -0.30 3.85
C THR A 215 -4.35 -1.65 3.46
N LYS A 216 -3.68 -2.45 2.62
CA LYS A 216 -4.18 -3.75 2.16
C LYS A 216 -4.01 -4.87 3.19
N GLU A 217 -3.06 -4.74 4.11
CA GLU A 217 -2.74 -5.77 5.10
C GLU A 217 -3.79 -5.86 6.22
N GLY A 218 -4.55 -4.77 6.47
CA GLY A 218 -5.70 -4.81 7.37
C GLY A 218 -6.04 -3.47 8.05
N SER A 219 -7.22 -3.45 8.69
CA SER A 219 -7.78 -2.26 9.33
C SER A 219 -6.89 -1.66 10.43
N ARG A 220 -6.12 -2.49 11.15
CA ARG A 220 -5.16 -2.03 12.17
C ARG A 220 -4.09 -1.12 11.57
N LEU A 221 -3.56 -1.43 10.39
CA LEU A 221 -2.59 -0.55 9.73
C LEU A 221 -3.23 0.74 9.25
N CYS A 222 -4.48 0.70 8.77
CA CYS A 222 -5.23 1.92 8.46
C CYS A 222 -5.38 2.85 9.68
N GLN A 223 -5.60 2.30 10.88
CA GLN A 223 -5.64 3.10 12.12
C GLN A 223 -4.29 3.76 12.41
N LEU A 224 -3.19 3.01 12.33
CA LEU A 224 -1.84 3.56 12.56
C LEU A 224 -1.50 4.65 11.53
N ILE A 225 -1.84 4.43 10.26
CA ILE A 225 -1.66 5.42 9.18
C ILE A 225 -2.43 6.71 9.47
N ALA A 226 -3.68 6.60 9.94
CA ALA A 226 -4.49 7.76 10.30
C ALA A 226 -3.91 8.53 11.51
N GLN A 227 -3.43 7.80 12.53
CA GLN A 227 -2.84 8.38 13.75
C GLN A 227 -1.58 9.19 13.47
N GLU A 228 -0.73 8.75 12.54
CA GLU A 228 0.51 9.44 12.16
C GLU A 228 0.29 10.62 11.20
N GLY A 229 -0.96 11.07 10.99
CA GLY A 229 -1.26 12.28 10.23
C GLY A 229 -1.17 12.10 8.71
N ALA A 230 -1.09 10.87 8.19
CA ALA A 230 -1.02 10.61 6.76
C ALA A 230 -2.24 11.14 6.01
N VAL A 231 -3.43 11.10 6.61
CA VAL A 231 -4.68 11.63 6.03
C VAL A 231 -4.54 13.12 5.69
N VAL A 232 -3.97 13.91 6.62
CA VAL A 232 -3.75 15.35 6.43
C VAL A 232 -2.78 15.60 5.29
N MET A 233 -1.67 14.84 5.25
CA MET A 233 -0.63 14.99 4.24
C MET A 233 -1.11 14.59 2.84
N LEU A 234 -1.80 13.46 2.71
CA LEU A 234 -2.38 13.03 1.43
C LEU A 234 -3.42 14.04 0.93
N PHE A 235 -4.23 14.60 1.83
CA PHE A 235 -5.19 15.66 1.47
C PHE A 235 -4.48 16.95 1.05
N LYS A 236 -3.38 17.32 1.70
CA LYS A 236 -2.54 18.47 1.32
C LYS A 236 -1.97 18.31 -0.09
N ILE A 237 -1.49 17.12 -0.44
CA ILE A 237 -0.99 16.81 -1.80
C ILE A 237 -2.09 17.02 -2.84
N CYS A 238 -3.33 16.57 -2.57
CA CYS A 238 -4.49 16.76 -3.46
C CYS A 238 -4.90 18.22 -3.68
N ARG A 239 -4.39 19.17 -2.88
CA ARG A 239 -4.67 20.61 -3.02
C ARG A 239 -3.59 21.37 -3.80
N GLN A 240 -2.42 20.77 -3.98
CA GLN A 240 -1.27 21.42 -4.59
C GLN A 240 -1.22 21.13 -6.09
N ASP A 241 -1.35 22.17 -6.91
CA ASP A 241 -1.44 22.06 -8.37
C ASP A 241 -0.21 21.38 -9.03
N CYS A 242 0.95 21.41 -8.36
CA CYS A 242 2.18 20.76 -8.81
C CYS A 242 2.14 19.23 -8.75
N TYR A 243 1.21 18.63 -7.99
CA TYR A 243 1.13 17.18 -7.78
C TYR A 243 -0.10 16.53 -8.42
N LYS A 244 -0.67 17.14 -9.46
CA LYS A 244 -1.87 16.64 -10.17
C LYS A 244 -1.76 15.19 -10.63
N GLY A 245 -0.56 14.74 -11.04
CA GLY A 245 -0.30 13.35 -11.42
C GLY A 245 -0.47 12.35 -10.27
N LEU A 246 -0.29 12.80 -9.02
CA LEU A 246 -0.37 11.97 -7.83
C LEU A 246 -1.78 11.89 -7.24
N TYR A 247 -2.72 12.72 -7.69
CA TYR A 247 -4.08 12.77 -7.14
C TYR A 247 -4.80 11.42 -7.16
N PRO A 248 -4.77 10.62 -8.26
CA PRO A 248 -5.42 9.31 -8.26
C PRO A 248 -4.87 8.39 -7.18
N SER A 249 -3.55 8.37 -7.01
CA SER A 249 -2.87 7.52 -6.02
C SER A 249 -3.10 8.00 -4.59
N ALA A 250 -3.06 9.31 -4.35
CA ALA A 250 -3.32 9.90 -3.04
C ALA A 250 -4.78 9.71 -2.61
N LEU A 251 -5.75 9.96 -3.50
CA LEU A 251 -7.17 9.77 -3.23
C LEU A 251 -7.52 8.29 -3.01
N ARG A 252 -6.92 7.38 -3.80
CA ARG A 252 -7.10 5.93 -3.58
C ARG A 252 -6.59 5.52 -2.19
N THR A 253 -5.42 6.02 -1.81
CA THR A 253 -4.84 5.75 -0.48
C THR A 253 -5.72 6.31 0.63
N LEU A 254 -6.18 7.56 0.50
CA LEU A 254 -7.12 8.17 1.44
C LEU A 254 -8.40 7.36 1.59
N ALA A 255 -8.98 6.91 0.47
CA ALA A 255 -10.16 6.06 0.50
C ALA A 255 -9.89 4.79 1.32
N SER A 256 -8.80 4.08 1.05
CA SER A 256 -8.43 2.87 1.79
C SER A 256 -8.17 3.12 3.28
N VAL A 257 -7.60 4.25 3.67
CA VAL A 257 -7.42 4.61 5.09
C VAL A 257 -8.76 4.93 5.77
N CYS A 258 -9.72 5.50 5.04
CA CYS A 258 -11.06 5.82 5.55
C CYS A 258 -11.97 4.59 5.73
N CYS A 259 -11.44 3.37 5.67
CA CYS A 259 -12.17 2.16 6.07
C CYS A 259 -12.32 2.02 7.60
N VAL A 260 -11.63 2.86 8.39
CA VAL A 260 -11.71 2.91 9.86
C VAL A 260 -12.17 4.28 10.35
N GLU A 261 -12.81 4.31 11.52
CA GLU A 261 -13.37 5.53 12.13
C GLU A 261 -12.33 6.62 12.33
N GLU A 262 -11.11 6.28 12.76
CA GLU A 262 -10.02 7.25 12.94
C GLU A 262 -9.66 7.97 11.63
N GLY A 263 -9.65 7.24 10.51
CA GLY A 263 -9.37 7.82 9.19
C GLY A 263 -10.47 8.82 8.77
N ILE A 264 -11.73 8.45 9.01
CA ILE A 264 -12.89 9.32 8.75
C ILE A 264 -12.82 10.58 9.63
N TYR A 265 -12.57 10.41 10.92
CA TYR A 265 -12.47 11.50 11.89
C TYR A 265 -11.38 12.51 11.50
N GLN A 266 -10.17 12.03 11.15
CA GLN A 266 -9.08 12.92 10.71
C GLN A 266 -9.41 13.63 9.39
N LEU A 267 -10.09 12.95 8.46
CA LEU A 267 -10.52 13.56 7.20
C LEU A 267 -11.56 14.67 7.44
N GLU A 268 -12.60 14.40 8.23
CA GLU A 268 -13.63 15.37 8.59
C GLU A 268 -13.01 16.59 9.28
N LYS A 269 -12.14 16.36 10.27
CA LYS A 269 -11.40 17.43 10.96
C LYS A 269 -10.60 18.29 9.97
N THR A 270 -9.92 17.66 9.02
CA THR A 270 -9.11 18.36 8.02
C THR A 270 -9.98 19.20 7.09
N ILE A 271 -11.10 18.65 6.60
CA ILE A 271 -12.03 19.36 5.73
C ILE A 271 -12.67 20.54 6.48
N VAL A 272 -13.13 20.33 7.71
CA VAL A 272 -13.72 21.40 8.55
C VAL A 272 -12.71 22.50 8.80
N ASN A 273 -11.44 22.18 9.08
CA ASN A 273 -10.41 23.20 9.28
C ASN A 273 -10.14 24.01 7.99
N VAL A 274 -10.13 23.36 6.82
CA VAL A 274 -9.99 24.05 5.53
C VAL A 274 -11.21 24.95 5.24
N LEU A 275 -12.41 24.48 5.58
CA LEU A 275 -13.63 25.27 5.45
C LEU A 275 -13.63 26.44 6.43
N LYS A 276 -13.22 26.28 7.68
CA LYS A 276 -13.09 27.37 8.67
C LYS A 276 -12.14 28.47 8.20
N ILE A 277 -11.00 28.12 7.59
CA ILE A 277 -10.07 29.09 7.00
C ILE A 277 -10.71 29.81 5.79
N SER A 278 -11.67 29.17 5.12
CA SER A 278 -12.33 29.71 3.92
C SER A 278 -13.69 30.38 4.21
N TYR A 279 -14.22 30.28 5.43
CA TYR A 279 -15.55 30.73 5.82
C TYR A 279 -15.48 31.78 6.94
N ASP A 280 -15.11 32.99 6.51
CA ASP A 280 -15.86 34.23 6.79
C ASP A 280 -17.12 34.28 5.87
N ILE A 281 -17.77 33.13 5.64
CA ILE A 281 -18.92 32.91 4.74
C ILE A 281 -19.95 32.04 5.50
N PRO A 282 -21.27 32.08 5.23
CA PRO A 282 -22.29 31.48 6.11
C PRO A 282 -22.60 30.01 5.80
N VAL A 283 -22.91 29.27 6.87
CA VAL A 283 -23.24 27.84 7.12
C VAL A 283 -24.16 27.07 6.12
N SER A 284 -24.28 27.46 4.85
CA SER A 284 -25.14 26.79 3.84
C SER A 284 -24.45 25.75 2.95
N GLN A 285 -23.15 25.47 3.12
CA GLN A 285 -22.37 24.53 2.28
C GLN A 285 -22.10 23.13 2.91
N SER A 286 -22.81 22.75 3.97
CA SER A 286 -22.68 21.41 4.59
C SER A 286 -22.97 20.24 3.63
N TYR A 287 -23.67 20.48 2.52
CA TYR A 287 -24.00 19.46 1.51
C TYR A 287 -22.79 19.00 0.67
N SER A 288 -21.76 19.82 0.48
CA SER A 288 -20.57 19.47 -0.34
C SER A 288 -19.61 18.52 0.39
N VAL A 289 -19.57 18.57 1.72
CA VAL A 289 -18.71 17.74 2.57
C VAL A 289 -19.22 16.30 2.62
N SER A 290 -20.55 16.14 2.73
CA SER A 290 -21.20 14.85 2.58
C SER A 290 -20.94 14.26 1.19
N SER A 291 -20.93 15.06 0.13
CA SER A 291 -20.61 14.59 -1.23
C SER A 291 -19.17 14.13 -1.41
N LEU A 292 -18.17 14.79 -0.82
CA LEU A 292 -16.77 14.33 -0.85
C LEU A 292 -16.56 13.04 -0.06
N ILE A 293 -17.15 12.96 1.14
CA ILE A 293 -17.16 11.73 1.94
C ILE A 293 -17.89 10.62 1.18
N VAL A 294 -19.02 10.92 0.54
CA VAL A 294 -19.80 9.98 -0.29
C VAL A 294 -19.04 9.58 -1.56
N CYS A 295 -18.28 10.46 -2.21
CA CYS A 295 -17.43 10.10 -3.36
C CYS A 295 -16.28 9.19 -2.92
N VAL A 296 -15.64 9.48 -1.79
CA VAL A 296 -14.63 8.59 -1.19
C VAL A 296 -15.27 7.25 -0.80
N ARG A 297 -16.50 7.25 -0.26
CA ARG A 297 -17.30 6.05 0.07
C ARG A 297 -17.80 5.26 -1.15
N LEU A 298 -18.12 5.93 -2.25
CA LEU A 298 -18.56 5.33 -3.51
C LEU A 298 -17.38 4.68 -4.25
N CYS A 299 -16.15 5.20 -4.07
CA CYS A 299 -14.93 4.53 -4.51
C CYS A 299 -14.57 3.28 -3.66
N LEU A 300 -15.25 3.04 -2.53
CA LEU A 300 -14.91 2.01 -1.53
C LEU A 300 -15.72 0.70 -1.61
N THR A 301 -16.63 0.51 -2.56
CA THR A 301 -17.36 -0.78 -2.70
C THR A 301 -16.78 -1.66 -3.80
N PRO A 302 -15.96 -2.68 -3.48
CA PRO A 302 -15.73 -3.81 -4.37
C PRO A 302 -16.90 -4.79 -4.21
N SER A 303 -18.06 -4.47 -4.79
CA SER A 303 -19.15 -5.45 -4.94
C SER A 303 -19.45 -5.63 -6.43
N PRO A 304 -19.37 -6.87 -6.98
CA PRO A 304 -19.55 -7.12 -8.41
C PRO A 304 -21.01 -7.05 -8.87
N GLN A 305 -21.96 -6.57 -8.05
CA GLN A 305 -23.39 -6.56 -8.41
C GLN A 305 -23.97 -5.20 -8.77
N LEU A 306 -23.17 -4.13 -8.80
CA LEU A 306 -23.59 -2.85 -9.37
C LEU A 306 -22.70 -2.52 -10.55
N VAL A 307 -23.06 -3.07 -11.71
CA VAL A 307 -22.66 -2.56 -13.01
C VAL A 307 -23.26 -1.15 -13.15
N PHE A 308 -22.61 -0.15 -12.58
CA PHE A 308 -22.77 1.23 -13.03
C PHE A 308 -21.68 1.47 -14.07
N SER A 309 -22.12 1.49 -15.32
CA SER A 309 -21.45 1.93 -16.54
C SER A 309 -20.07 2.58 -16.30
N MET A 310 -19.02 1.94 -16.84
CA MET A 310 -17.66 2.48 -16.96
C MET A 310 -17.57 3.82 -17.73
N GLY A 311 -18.69 4.41 -18.19
CA GLY A 311 -18.72 5.73 -18.81
C GLY A 311 -18.57 6.91 -17.85
N ASN A 312 -18.90 6.76 -16.55
CA ASN A 312 -19.02 7.91 -15.65
C ASN A 312 -17.83 8.14 -14.70
N PHE A 313 -16.82 7.26 -14.67
CA PHE A 313 -15.64 7.48 -13.84
C PHE A 313 -14.81 8.68 -14.33
N SER A 314 -14.75 8.89 -15.65
CA SER A 314 -14.14 10.10 -16.25
C SER A 314 -14.98 11.35 -15.95
N GLN A 315 -16.31 11.22 -15.88
CA GLN A 315 -17.24 12.33 -15.64
C GLN A 315 -17.25 12.77 -14.18
N HIS A 316 -17.16 11.85 -13.22
CA HIS A 316 -17.03 12.18 -11.80
C HIS A 316 -15.60 12.58 -11.41
N TYR A 317 -14.57 12.05 -12.09
CA TYR A 317 -13.21 12.58 -11.97
C TYR A 317 -13.12 13.99 -12.56
N SER A 318 -13.82 14.26 -13.66
CA SER A 318 -13.94 15.62 -14.17
C SER A 318 -14.78 16.49 -13.26
N GLU A 319 -15.84 16.03 -12.61
CA GLU A 319 -16.58 16.79 -11.57
C GLU A 319 -15.77 17.04 -10.30
N LEU A 320 -14.99 16.08 -9.81
CA LEU A 320 -14.08 16.29 -8.67
C LEU A 320 -12.91 17.18 -9.06
N SER A 321 -12.31 16.97 -10.24
CA SER A 321 -11.30 17.88 -10.76
C SER A 321 -11.90 19.24 -11.13
N TRP A 322 -13.20 19.33 -11.44
CA TRP A 322 -13.93 20.56 -11.74
C TRP A 322 -14.37 21.25 -10.46
N LEU A 323 -14.70 20.55 -9.38
CA LEU A 323 -14.91 21.11 -8.04
C LEU A 323 -13.59 21.59 -7.44
N ILE A 324 -12.48 20.90 -7.74
CA ILE A 324 -11.12 21.33 -7.37
C ILE A 324 -10.61 22.47 -8.30
N ARG A 325 -10.95 22.46 -9.61
CA ARG A 325 -10.56 23.49 -10.60
C ARG A 325 -11.47 24.73 -10.58
N GLN A 326 -12.73 24.61 -10.16
CA GLN A 326 -13.61 25.74 -9.91
C GLN A 326 -13.07 26.40 -8.65
N LYS A 327 -12.24 27.43 -8.86
CA LYS A 327 -11.94 28.51 -7.93
C LYS A 327 -13.24 29.21 -7.47
N LYS A 328 -14.08 28.48 -6.74
CA LYS A 328 -15.26 28.98 -6.01
C LYS A 328 -15.22 28.54 -4.54
N ILE A 329 -14.06 28.08 -4.08
CA ILE A 329 -13.58 28.36 -2.73
C ILE A 329 -12.71 29.61 -2.91
N ILE A 330 -13.11 30.74 -2.30
CA ILE A 330 -12.62 32.12 -2.43
C ILE A 330 -13.34 32.96 -3.53
N PRO A 331 -14.28 33.85 -3.15
CA PRO A 331 -14.44 35.14 -3.80
C PRO A 331 -13.58 36.18 -3.07
N GLY A 332 -12.59 36.77 -3.76
CA GLY A 332 -11.94 37.97 -3.23
C GLY A 332 -10.49 38.24 -3.60
N TRP A 333 -9.97 37.81 -4.74
CA TRP A 333 -8.63 38.23 -5.18
C TRP A 333 -8.69 38.80 -6.60
N ALA A 334 -9.22 40.01 -6.69
CA ALA A 334 -8.93 40.96 -7.77
C ALA A 334 -8.43 42.25 -7.10
N SER A 335 -7.29 42.76 -7.59
CA SER A 335 -6.58 43.97 -7.18
C SER A 335 -5.86 43.94 -5.83
N TYR A 336 -4.57 43.62 -5.88
CA TYR A 336 -3.56 44.48 -5.26
C TYR A 336 -2.42 44.67 -6.26
N ASP A 337 -2.49 45.80 -6.95
CA ASP A 337 -1.37 46.41 -7.63
C ASP A 337 -0.19 46.56 -6.65
N VAL A 338 0.98 46.18 -7.13
CA VAL A 338 2.26 46.43 -6.46
C VAL A 338 2.52 47.93 -6.52
N GLN A 339 2.12 48.66 -5.49
CA GLN A 339 2.72 49.95 -5.15
C GLN A 339 3.93 49.70 -4.24
N GLY A 340 5.11 49.75 -4.86
CA GLY A 340 6.42 49.77 -4.22
C GLY A 340 7.35 50.66 -5.03
N SER A 341 7.41 51.92 -4.63
CA SER A 341 8.27 53.03 -5.08
C SER A 341 9.74 52.67 -5.35
N HIS A 342 10.28 53.20 -6.45
CA HIS A 342 11.50 54.03 -6.56
C HIS A 342 11.90 54.10 -8.06
N SER A 343 11.54 55.17 -8.77
CA SER A 343 12.43 56.30 -9.07
C SER A 343 13.78 55.92 -9.69
N THR A 344 13.85 55.84 -11.02
CA THR A 344 14.78 56.70 -11.80
C THR A 344 14.35 56.74 -13.27
N LYS A 345 14.07 57.95 -13.74
CA LYS A 345 13.88 58.28 -15.16
C LYS A 345 15.25 58.31 -15.81
N THR A 346 15.40 57.65 -16.96
CA THR A 346 16.42 57.95 -17.95
C THR A 346 15.71 58.25 -19.27
N HIS A 347 16.19 59.29 -19.94
CA HIS A 347 15.56 60.09 -20.98
C HIS A 347 14.98 59.35 -22.19
N ILE A 348 13.91 59.94 -22.74
CA ILE A 348 13.54 59.87 -24.16
C ILE A 348 13.78 61.28 -24.71
N ILE A 349 14.37 61.36 -25.92
CA ILE A 349 14.09 62.45 -26.85
C ILE A 349 12.77 62.12 -27.54
#